data_AF-A0A8B6ELA8-F1
#
_entry.id   AF-A0A8B6ELA8-F1
#
_cell.length_a   1.000
_cell.length_b   1.000
_cell.length_c   1.000
_cell.angle_alpha   90.00
_cell.angle_beta   90.00
_cell.angle_gamma   90.00
#
_symmetry.space_group_name_H-M   'P 1'
#
loop_
_entity.id
_entity.type
_entity.pdbx_description
1 polymer ?
#
loop_
_entity_poly.entity_id
_entity_poly.type
_entity_poly.pdbx_seq_one_letter_code
_entity_poly.pdbx_strand_id
1 'polypeptide(L)'
;MACCGGPGYASPLSAMRSGARETLVYIPCIIPPSRRNVEPDYLVTVDVDPKSPTYCKVIHRLHMPNVADELHHSGWNACSSCHDDPSRSRNRLILPSVNSNRIYVVDTGTDQRKPQLDTSIEPWEMTEKCGMSAPHTTHCLGSGDIMISCMGDPKGDAKGGFVLIDGKSFTIKKKWERESIEFGYDFWYQPYHNVMISTEWGSPKAFRSGFNPDHVKQDCMDDV
;
A
#
# COMPACT_ATOMS: atom_id res chain seq x y z
N MET A 1 15.66 -28.01 -13.64
CA MET A 1 14.34 -27.67 -13.03
C MET A 1 14.57 -26.41 -12.21
N ALA A 2 13.82 -25.34 -12.48
CA ALA A 2 14.25 -23.94 -12.30
C ALA A 2 14.80 -23.57 -10.91
N CYS A 3 16.13 -23.40 -10.82
CA CYS A 3 16.87 -22.77 -9.72
C CYS A 3 17.63 -21.59 -10.36
N CYS A 4 17.38 -20.31 -10.15
CA CYS A 4 16.60 -19.59 -9.16
C CYS A 4 16.20 -18.25 -9.80
N GLY A 5 14.91 -18.00 -10.01
CA GLY A 5 14.41 -16.65 -10.32
C GLY A 5 13.90 -15.98 -9.04
N GLY A 6 13.86 -14.66 -9.02
CA GLY A 6 13.12 -13.87 -8.05
C GLY A 6 11.60 -14.05 -8.18
N PRO A 7 10.79 -13.31 -7.39
CA PRO A 7 9.36 -13.53 -7.32
C PRO A 7 8.63 -13.15 -8.62
N GLY A 8 7.48 -13.80 -8.86
CA GLY A 8 6.58 -13.45 -9.97
C GLY A 8 7.03 -14.01 -11.31
N TYR A 9 6.81 -13.25 -12.38
CA TYR A 9 6.89 -13.72 -13.77
C TYR A 9 7.60 -12.70 -14.66
N ALA A 10 8.42 -13.16 -15.61
CA ALA A 10 9.13 -12.31 -16.57
C ALA A 10 8.24 -11.45 -17.48
N SER A 11 6.98 -11.83 -17.70
CA SER A 11 6.07 -11.12 -18.60
C SER A 11 4.60 -11.33 -18.23
N PRO A 12 3.69 -10.44 -18.68
CA PRO A 12 2.26 -10.65 -18.52
C PRO A 12 1.77 -11.98 -19.12
N LEU A 13 2.28 -12.37 -20.29
CA LEU A 13 1.93 -13.63 -20.92
C LEU A 13 2.36 -14.84 -20.08
N SER A 14 3.53 -14.78 -19.46
CA SER A 14 4.00 -15.82 -18.53
C SER A 14 3.13 -15.88 -17.28
N ALA A 15 2.76 -14.73 -16.71
CA ALA A 15 1.84 -14.66 -15.57
C ALA A 15 0.48 -15.30 -15.89
N MET A 16 -0.06 -15.05 -17.09
CA MET A 16 -1.34 -15.63 -17.52
C MET A 16 -1.28 -17.13 -17.78
N ARG A 17 -0.19 -17.62 -18.38
CA ARG A 17 -0.08 -19.03 -18.81
C ARG A 17 0.45 -19.97 -17.73
N SER A 18 1.39 -19.47 -16.93
CA SER A 18 2.14 -20.28 -15.96
C SER A 18 1.79 -19.93 -14.51
N GLY A 19 1.01 -18.86 -14.29
CA GLY A 19 0.58 -18.47 -12.96
C GLY A 19 -0.35 -19.51 -12.35
N ALA A 20 -0.04 -19.95 -11.13
CA ALA A 20 -0.96 -20.74 -10.34
C ALA A 20 -2.22 -19.91 -10.06
N ARG A 21 -3.38 -20.56 -10.09
CA ARG A 21 -4.63 -19.95 -9.63
C ARG A 21 -4.49 -19.61 -8.15
N GLU A 22 -4.95 -18.44 -7.78
CA GLU A 22 -5.04 -17.99 -6.39
C GLU A 22 -5.96 -18.91 -5.59
N THR A 23 -5.54 -19.24 -4.37
CA THR A 23 -6.33 -20.04 -3.42
C THR A 23 -6.71 -19.22 -2.19
N LEU A 24 -6.15 -18.02 -2.04
CA LEU A 24 -6.39 -17.11 -0.93
C LEU A 24 -6.50 -15.67 -1.45
N VAL A 25 -7.36 -14.88 -0.79
CA VAL A 25 -7.46 -13.42 -0.99
C VAL A 25 -7.33 -12.73 0.36
N TYR A 26 -6.49 -11.70 0.43
CA TYR A 26 -6.36 -10.83 1.59
C TYR A 26 -7.13 -9.54 1.35
N ILE A 27 -8.00 -9.16 2.28
CA ILE A 27 -8.87 -7.98 2.12
C ILE A 27 -8.73 -7.09 3.35
N PRO A 28 -8.28 -5.83 3.20
CA PRO A 28 -8.37 -4.85 4.26
C PRO A 28 -9.84 -4.56 4.59
N CYS A 29 -10.19 -4.60 5.87
CA CYS A 29 -11.53 -4.31 6.37
C CYS A 29 -11.48 -3.09 7.27
N ILE A 30 -12.10 -2.02 6.82
CA ILE A 30 -12.16 -0.74 7.53
C ILE A 30 -13.35 -0.72 8.48
N ILE A 31 -13.12 -0.29 9.72
CA ILE A 31 -14.18 -0.07 10.69
C ILE A 31 -14.96 1.21 10.35
N PRO A 32 -16.31 1.16 10.32
CA PRO A 32 -17.13 2.32 10.05
C PRO A 32 -16.86 3.50 11.01
N PRO A 33 -17.08 4.76 10.59
CA PRO A 33 -16.80 5.95 11.40
C PRO A 33 -17.38 5.90 12.83
N SER A 34 -18.57 5.31 13.03
CA SER A 34 -19.22 5.19 14.35
C SER A 34 -18.46 4.35 15.37
N ARG A 35 -17.55 3.47 14.94
CA ARG A 35 -16.75 2.58 15.80
C ARG A 35 -15.24 2.76 15.63
N ARG A 36 -14.83 3.71 14.78
CA ARG A 36 -13.44 3.92 14.37
C ARG A 36 -12.46 4.14 15.53
N ASN A 37 -12.92 4.70 16.65
CA ASN A 37 -12.09 5.01 17.81
C ASN A 37 -12.10 3.92 18.90
N VAL A 38 -12.84 2.83 18.71
CA VAL A 38 -13.00 1.75 19.70
C VAL A 38 -12.62 0.37 19.14
N GLU A 39 -12.71 0.19 17.82
CA GLU A 39 -12.34 -1.05 17.15
C GLU A 39 -11.27 -0.79 16.09
N PRO A 40 -10.22 -1.62 16.01
CA PRO A 40 -9.20 -1.50 15.00
C PRO A 40 -9.68 -2.06 13.67
N ASP A 41 -9.14 -1.49 12.59
CA ASP A 41 -9.21 -2.12 11.27
C ASP A 41 -8.52 -3.49 11.30
N TYR A 42 -8.84 -4.34 10.33
CA TYR A 42 -8.29 -5.70 10.30
C TYR A 42 -8.12 -6.20 8.88
N LEU A 43 -7.21 -7.16 8.70
CA LEU A 43 -7.03 -7.89 7.45
C LEU A 43 -7.77 -9.22 7.55
N VAL A 44 -8.62 -9.54 6.58
CA VAL A 44 -9.21 -10.87 6.46
C VAL A 44 -8.46 -11.72 5.43
N THR A 45 -8.30 -12.99 5.75
CA THR A 45 -7.88 -14.02 4.77
C THR A 45 -9.12 -14.82 4.38
N VAL A 46 -9.45 -14.81 3.10
CA VAL A 46 -10.55 -15.56 2.50
C VAL A 46 -9.99 -16.73 1.71
N ASP A 47 -10.53 -17.92 1.96
CA ASP A 47 -10.22 -19.10 1.16
C ASP A 47 -11.06 -19.08 -0.12
N VAL A 48 -10.38 -19.06 -1.27
CA VAL A 48 -11.01 -19.01 -2.60
C VAL A 48 -10.67 -20.21 -3.46
N ASP A 49 -10.07 -21.27 -2.89
CA ASP A 49 -9.89 -22.54 -3.60
C ASP A 49 -11.22 -23.30 -3.68
N PRO A 50 -11.81 -23.53 -4.88
CA PRO A 50 -13.06 -24.25 -5.03
C PRO A 50 -13.04 -25.70 -4.51
N LYS A 51 -11.84 -26.27 -4.29
CA LYS A 51 -11.65 -27.62 -3.74
C LYS A 51 -11.53 -27.62 -2.21
N SER A 52 -11.39 -26.46 -1.59
CA SER A 52 -11.22 -26.36 -0.14
C SER A 52 -12.55 -26.56 0.61
N PRO A 53 -12.57 -27.26 1.76
CA PRO A 53 -13.76 -27.35 2.61
C PRO A 53 -14.18 -25.99 3.18
N THR A 54 -13.31 -24.98 3.14
CA THR A 54 -13.58 -23.61 3.58
C THR A 54 -13.74 -22.62 2.42
N TYR A 55 -14.00 -23.10 1.19
CA TYR A 55 -14.24 -22.24 0.03
C TYR A 55 -15.29 -21.14 0.31
N CYS A 56 -14.97 -19.91 -0.10
CA CYS A 56 -15.76 -18.69 0.13
C CYS A 56 -16.01 -18.39 1.62
N LYS A 57 -15.08 -18.76 2.51
CA LYS A 57 -15.14 -18.40 3.94
C LYS A 57 -13.96 -17.53 4.35
N VAL A 58 -14.21 -16.62 5.29
CA VAL A 58 -13.16 -15.95 6.05
C VAL A 58 -12.54 -16.97 7.00
N ILE A 59 -11.28 -17.34 6.74
CA ILE A 59 -10.54 -18.34 7.52
C ILE A 59 -9.63 -17.72 8.58
N HIS A 60 -9.30 -16.43 8.45
CA HIS A 60 -8.50 -15.71 9.43
C HIS A 60 -8.86 -14.22 9.46
N ARG A 61 -8.67 -13.60 10.64
CA ARG A 61 -8.77 -12.16 10.88
C ARG A 61 -7.56 -11.72 11.69
N LEU A 62 -6.76 -10.83 11.12
CA LEU A 62 -5.66 -10.17 11.79
C LEU A 62 -6.09 -8.74 12.14
N HIS A 63 -6.43 -8.51 13.40
CA HIS A 63 -6.76 -7.17 13.89
C HIS A 63 -5.48 -6.33 14.04
N MET A 64 -5.52 -5.09 13.55
CA MET A 64 -4.43 -4.14 13.74
C MET A 64 -4.34 -3.72 15.22
N PRO A 65 -3.15 -3.34 15.69
CA PRO A 65 -2.97 -2.96 17.09
C PRO A 65 -3.56 -1.59 17.44
N ASN A 66 -3.84 -0.73 16.45
CA ASN A 66 -4.32 0.63 16.67
C ASN A 66 -5.71 0.84 16.04
N VAL A 67 -6.40 1.84 16.57
CA VAL A 67 -7.70 2.30 16.06
C VAL A 67 -7.51 3.51 15.15
N ALA A 68 -8.53 3.84 14.35
CA ALA A 68 -8.56 5.00 13.46
C ALA A 68 -7.47 5.07 12.39
N ASP A 69 -6.93 3.92 11.98
CA ASP A 69 -5.92 3.81 10.92
C ASP A 69 -6.47 4.14 9.53
N GLU A 70 -7.63 3.58 9.19
CA GLU A 70 -8.19 3.61 7.84
C GLU A 70 -7.27 2.91 6.84
N LEU A 71 -7.14 1.58 6.96
CA LEU A 71 -6.52 0.75 5.92
C LEU A 71 -7.24 1.02 4.59
N HIS A 72 -6.51 1.16 3.48
CA HIS A 72 -7.16 1.53 2.21
C HIS A 72 -6.62 0.72 1.02
N HIS A 73 -5.47 1.08 0.50
CA HIS A 73 -4.76 0.28 -0.51
C HIS A 73 -3.85 -0.75 0.18
N SER A 74 -3.42 -1.74 -0.60
CA SER A 74 -2.40 -2.69 -0.18
C SER A 74 -1.46 -3.01 -1.35
N GLY A 75 -0.24 -3.40 -1.03
CA GLY A 75 0.75 -3.83 -2.02
C GLY A 75 1.70 -4.87 -1.46
N TRP A 76 2.47 -5.52 -2.32
CA TRP A 76 3.47 -6.50 -1.91
C TRP A 76 4.85 -5.86 -1.75
N ASN A 77 5.68 -6.38 -0.85
CA ASN A 77 7.07 -5.95 -0.72
C ASN A 77 7.92 -6.24 -1.97
N ALA A 78 7.60 -7.33 -2.67
CA ALA A 78 8.26 -7.73 -3.91
C ALA A 78 7.27 -8.39 -4.87
N CYS A 79 7.52 -8.24 -6.16
CA CYS A 79 6.66 -8.76 -7.22
C CYS A 79 7.46 -9.07 -8.48
N SER A 80 6.79 -9.26 -9.61
CA SER A 80 7.42 -9.56 -10.90
C SER A 80 8.47 -8.52 -11.33
N SER A 81 8.42 -7.29 -10.82
CA SER A 81 9.49 -6.32 -11.06
C SER A 81 10.85 -6.75 -10.49
N CYS A 82 10.87 -7.67 -9.52
CA CYS A 82 12.08 -8.29 -8.98
C CYS A 82 12.33 -9.70 -9.56
N HIS A 83 11.75 -10.06 -10.71
CA HIS A 83 11.81 -11.42 -11.25
C HIS A 83 13.23 -11.98 -11.41
N ASP A 84 14.21 -11.12 -11.68
CA ASP A 84 15.61 -11.54 -11.87
C ASP A 84 16.45 -11.44 -10.58
N ASP A 85 15.86 -11.08 -9.43
CA ASP A 85 16.54 -11.00 -8.12
C ASP A 85 16.12 -12.17 -7.21
N PRO A 86 16.90 -13.27 -7.15
CA PRO A 86 16.58 -14.44 -6.32
C PRO A 86 16.70 -14.17 -4.82
N SER A 87 17.26 -13.02 -4.40
CA SER A 87 17.33 -12.62 -2.99
C SER A 87 16.02 -12.02 -2.45
N ARG A 88 14.99 -11.93 -3.30
CA ARG A 88 13.68 -11.33 -2.99
C ARG A 88 12.61 -12.40 -2.91
N SER A 89 11.56 -12.09 -2.16
CA SER A 89 10.39 -12.95 -2.00
C SER A 89 9.15 -12.11 -1.79
N ARG A 90 8.05 -12.49 -2.44
CA ARG A 90 6.72 -11.92 -2.20
C ARG A 90 6.13 -12.59 -0.96
N ASN A 91 6.39 -12.02 0.21
CA ASN A 91 6.02 -12.65 1.48
C ASN A 91 5.63 -11.63 2.57
N ARG A 92 5.58 -10.35 2.23
CA ARG A 92 5.07 -9.29 3.09
C ARG A 92 4.02 -8.47 2.36
N LEU A 93 2.86 -8.34 2.99
CA LEU A 93 1.80 -7.45 2.55
C LEU A 93 1.98 -6.11 3.27
N ILE A 94 1.99 -5.03 2.50
CA ILE A 94 2.20 -3.66 2.96
C ILE A 94 0.84 -2.97 2.97
N LEU A 95 0.48 -2.42 4.12
CA LEU A 95 -0.83 -1.84 4.40
C LEU A 95 -0.67 -0.40 4.91
N PRO A 96 -0.57 0.59 4.02
CA PRO A 96 -0.64 1.99 4.41
C PRO A 96 -2.03 2.35 4.94
N SER A 97 -2.03 3.20 5.97
CA SER A 97 -3.22 3.65 6.70
C SER A 97 -3.42 5.13 6.44
N VAL A 98 -4.43 5.48 5.63
CA VAL A 98 -4.57 6.82 5.06
C VAL A 98 -4.92 7.89 6.11
N ASN A 99 -5.54 7.48 7.22
CA ASN A 99 -5.96 8.41 8.26
C ASN A 99 -4.90 8.60 9.35
N SER A 100 -4.27 7.51 9.82
CA SER A 100 -3.26 7.59 10.89
C SER A 100 -1.84 7.88 10.40
N ASN A 101 -1.57 7.71 9.10
CA ASN A 101 -0.24 7.74 8.48
C ASN A 101 0.66 6.53 8.82
N ARG A 102 0.14 5.52 9.52
CA ARG A 102 0.89 4.30 9.83
C ARG A 102 0.98 3.39 8.61
N ILE A 103 2.07 2.63 8.50
CA ILE A 103 2.19 1.57 7.49
C ILE A 103 2.44 0.26 8.22
N TYR A 104 1.53 -0.69 8.06
CA TYR A 104 1.72 -2.03 8.61
C TYR A 104 2.40 -2.95 7.60
N VAL A 105 3.27 -3.80 8.11
CA VAL A 105 3.92 -4.87 7.36
C VAL A 105 3.44 -6.19 7.93
N VAL A 106 2.75 -6.97 7.10
CA VAL A 106 2.13 -8.25 7.49
C VAL A 106 2.91 -9.39 6.87
N ASP A 107 3.36 -10.33 7.71
CA ASP A 107 3.95 -11.59 7.30
C ASP A 107 2.88 -12.53 6.75
N THR A 108 2.99 -12.84 5.45
CA THR A 108 2.21 -13.88 4.78
C THR A 108 3.09 -15.07 4.35
N GLY A 109 4.40 -15.01 4.60
CA GLY A 109 5.36 -16.04 4.22
C GLY A 109 5.41 -17.20 5.21
N THR A 110 5.24 -16.92 6.50
CA THR A 110 5.27 -17.95 7.56
C THR A 110 4.05 -18.87 7.48
N ASP A 111 2.85 -18.29 7.35
CA ASP A 111 1.61 -19.02 7.08
C ASP A 111 0.65 -18.13 6.26
N GLN A 112 0.45 -18.48 4.99
CA GLN A 112 -0.44 -17.74 4.09
C GLN A 112 -1.91 -17.78 4.56
N ARG A 113 -2.34 -18.84 5.23
CA ARG A 113 -3.73 -18.97 5.73
C ARG A 113 -3.94 -18.17 7.02
N LYS A 114 -2.87 -17.86 7.75
CA LYS A 114 -2.89 -17.14 9.02
C LYS A 114 -1.80 -16.05 9.09
N PRO A 115 -1.89 -14.98 8.28
CA PRO A 115 -0.93 -13.88 8.33
C PRO A 115 -0.80 -13.25 9.71
N GLN A 116 0.38 -12.69 10.01
CA GLN A 116 0.66 -12.07 11.30
C GLN A 116 1.32 -10.72 11.10
N LEU A 117 1.16 -9.82 12.06
CA LEU A 117 1.87 -8.55 12.03
C LEU A 117 3.38 -8.81 12.19
N ASP A 118 4.18 -8.31 11.24
CA ASP A 118 5.65 -8.39 11.30
C ASP A 118 6.21 -7.15 11.99
N THR A 119 5.86 -5.97 11.47
CA THR A 119 6.27 -4.68 12.02
C THR A 119 5.33 -3.56 11.58
N SER A 120 5.52 -2.36 12.12
CA SER A 120 4.90 -1.12 11.67
C SER A 120 5.95 -0.03 11.47
N ILE A 121 5.71 0.84 10.48
CA ILE A 121 6.34 2.14 10.37
C ILE A 121 5.38 3.14 10.99
N GLU A 122 5.83 3.81 12.05
CA GLU A 122 4.96 4.67 12.83
C GLU A 122 4.80 6.07 12.20
N PRO A 123 3.67 6.77 12.43
CA PRO A 123 3.34 8.03 11.76
C PRO A 123 4.41 9.12 11.83
N TRP A 124 5.12 9.22 12.96
CA TRP A 124 6.16 10.22 13.16
C TRP A 124 7.37 9.99 12.26
N GLU A 125 7.71 8.74 11.91
CA GLU A 125 8.89 8.46 11.07
C GLU A 125 8.74 9.06 9.67
N MET A 126 7.56 8.94 9.07
CA MET A 126 7.29 9.53 7.75
C MET A 126 7.24 11.05 7.83
N THR A 127 6.69 11.59 8.91
CA THR A 127 6.67 13.03 9.18
C THR A 127 8.09 13.59 9.28
N GLU A 128 8.95 12.96 10.09
CA GLU A 128 10.32 13.42 10.34
C GLU A 128 11.24 13.22 9.14
N LYS A 129 11.17 12.07 8.47
CA LYS A 129 12.10 11.71 7.39
C LYS A 129 11.68 12.28 6.03
N CYS A 130 10.40 12.49 5.80
CA CYS A 130 9.87 12.85 4.48
C CYS A 130 8.95 14.07 4.48
N GLY A 131 8.44 14.50 5.63
CA GLY A 131 7.47 15.60 5.70
C GLY A 131 6.20 15.29 4.90
N MET A 132 5.74 14.04 4.96
CA MET A 132 4.59 13.51 4.22
C MET A 132 3.57 12.88 5.18
N SER A 133 2.32 12.79 4.73
CA SER A 133 1.18 12.17 5.39
C SER A 133 0.25 11.50 4.38
N ALA A 134 -0.81 10.84 4.88
CA ALA A 134 -1.83 10.15 4.10
C ALA A 134 -1.23 9.20 3.04
N PRO A 135 -0.48 8.16 3.48
CA PRO A 135 0.08 7.16 2.57
C PRO A 135 -1.08 6.37 1.92
N HIS A 136 -0.97 6.12 0.62
CA HIS A 136 -2.07 5.59 -0.18
C HIS A 136 -1.64 4.38 -1.04
N THR A 137 -1.33 4.56 -2.32
CA THR A 137 -1.00 3.44 -3.21
C THR A 137 0.37 2.89 -2.89
N THR A 138 0.50 1.55 -2.89
CA THR A 138 1.79 0.87 -2.68
C THR A 138 2.20 0.03 -3.88
N HIS A 139 3.44 0.22 -4.34
CA HIS A 139 4.05 -0.63 -5.37
C HIS A 139 5.49 -1.06 -5.00
N CYS A 140 5.76 -2.35 -5.16
CA CYS A 140 7.10 -2.93 -5.21
C CYS A 140 7.85 -2.43 -6.45
N LEU A 141 9.11 -2.04 -6.32
CA LEU A 141 9.95 -1.62 -7.46
C LEU A 141 10.96 -2.72 -7.83
N GLY A 142 11.49 -2.66 -9.05
CA GLY A 142 12.55 -3.59 -9.50
C GLY A 142 13.88 -3.41 -8.76
N SER A 143 14.10 -2.29 -8.07
CA SER A 143 15.22 -2.10 -7.14
C SER A 143 15.09 -2.94 -5.86
N GLY A 144 13.91 -3.50 -5.61
CA GLY A 144 13.54 -4.14 -4.35
C GLY A 144 13.19 -3.16 -3.22
N ASP A 145 13.05 -1.88 -3.53
CA ASP A 145 12.39 -0.91 -2.65
C ASP A 145 10.87 -0.98 -2.85
N ILE A 146 10.14 -0.50 -1.85
CA ILE A 146 8.70 -0.26 -1.91
C ILE A 146 8.50 1.24 -2.06
N MET A 147 7.64 1.65 -2.98
CA MET A 147 7.21 3.04 -3.13
C MET A 147 5.76 3.17 -2.70
N ILE A 148 5.49 4.21 -1.91
CA ILE A 148 4.12 4.54 -1.47
C ILE A 148 3.82 5.99 -1.84
N SER A 149 2.69 6.25 -2.48
CA SER A 149 2.21 7.62 -2.72
C SER A 149 1.65 8.24 -1.44
N CYS A 150 1.80 9.56 -1.33
CA CYS A 150 1.30 10.36 -0.22
C CYS A 150 0.45 11.51 -0.77
N MET A 151 -0.58 11.90 -0.01
CA MET A 151 -1.58 12.87 -0.46
C MET A 151 -1.56 14.19 0.32
N GLY A 152 -0.75 14.30 1.38
CA GLY A 152 -0.62 15.56 2.10
C GLY A 152 0.64 15.68 2.94
N ASP A 153 0.74 16.83 3.59
CA ASP A 153 1.79 17.12 4.57
C ASP A 153 1.35 16.72 6.00
N PRO A 154 2.23 16.81 7.02
CA PRO A 154 1.87 16.46 8.40
C PRO A 154 0.74 17.30 9.01
N LYS A 155 0.43 18.47 8.45
CA LYS A 155 -0.71 19.31 8.87
C LYS A 155 -2.01 18.89 8.16
N GLY A 156 -1.92 18.05 7.13
CA GLY A 156 -3.03 17.63 6.29
C GLY A 156 -3.33 18.60 5.14
N ASP A 157 -2.41 19.51 4.84
CA ASP A 157 -2.49 20.40 3.68
C ASP A 157 -2.10 19.64 2.40
N ALA A 158 -2.48 20.20 1.24
CA ALA A 158 -2.19 19.62 -0.07
C ALA A 158 -0.68 19.47 -0.26
N LYS A 159 -0.25 18.23 -0.46
CA LYS A 159 1.14 17.90 -0.82
C LYS A 159 1.20 16.50 -1.40
N GLY A 160 1.41 16.40 -2.70
CA GLY A 160 1.75 15.15 -3.36
C GLY A 160 3.18 14.73 -3.05
N GLY A 161 3.43 13.42 -3.06
CA GLY A 161 4.80 12.90 -2.98
C GLY A 161 4.85 11.39 -2.88
N PHE A 162 6.07 10.85 -2.84
CA PHE A 162 6.29 9.41 -2.74
C PHE A 162 7.40 9.11 -1.74
N VAL A 163 7.17 8.11 -0.90
CA VAL A 163 8.17 7.62 0.06
C VAL A 163 8.73 6.29 -0.40
N LEU A 164 10.06 6.16 -0.32
CA LEU A 164 10.76 4.90 -0.54
C LEU A 164 11.02 4.21 0.79
N ILE A 165 10.69 2.92 0.84
CA ILE A 165 10.93 2.02 1.97
C ILE A 165 11.80 0.86 1.47
N ASP A 166 12.77 0.44 2.28
CA ASP A 166 13.56 -0.74 1.95
C ASP A 166 12.70 -2.02 2.04
N GLY A 167 12.68 -2.83 0.99
CA GLY A 167 11.82 -4.02 0.92
C GLY A 167 12.27 -5.22 1.75
N LYS A 168 13.35 -5.11 2.54
CA LYS A 168 13.80 -6.13 3.51
C LYS A 168 13.74 -5.62 4.95
N SER A 169 14.29 -4.44 5.24
CA SER A 169 14.28 -3.89 6.60
C SER A 169 13.00 -3.16 6.96
N PHE A 170 12.18 -2.82 5.96
CA PHE A 170 10.95 -2.02 6.13
C PHE A 170 11.18 -0.68 6.81
N THR A 171 12.34 -0.08 6.55
CA THR A 171 12.68 1.25 7.04
C THR A 171 12.50 2.28 5.93
N ILE A 172 11.98 3.46 6.27
CA ILE A 172 11.92 4.59 5.33
C ILE A 172 13.35 4.98 4.94
N LYS A 173 13.59 5.02 3.63
CA LYS A 173 14.86 5.46 3.03
C LYS A 173 14.87 6.95 2.81
N LYS A 174 13.90 7.45 2.05
CA LYS A 174 13.79 8.86 1.64
C LYS A 174 12.51 9.15 0.89
N LYS A 175 12.25 10.44 0.69
CA LYS A 175 11.37 11.00 -0.32
C LYS A 175 11.93 10.74 -1.72
N TRP A 176 11.08 10.43 -2.71
CA TRP A 176 11.54 10.07 -4.06
C TRP A 176 11.60 11.26 -5.01
N GLU A 177 10.59 12.11 -5.00
CA GLU A 177 10.46 13.22 -5.94
C GLU A 177 11.48 14.34 -5.67
N ARG A 178 11.93 14.98 -6.76
CA ARG A 178 12.91 16.06 -6.72
C ARG A 178 12.26 17.44 -6.58
N GLU A 179 11.09 17.59 -7.18
CA GLU A 179 10.33 18.85 -7.23
C GLU A 179 9.11 18.76 -6.32
N SER A 180 8.50 19.90 -6.03
CA SER A 180 7.24 19.92 -5.27
C SER A 180 6.11 19.42 -6.15
N ILE A 181 5.25 18.58 -5.58
CA ILE A 181 4.02 18.12 -6.21
C ILE A 181 2.88 18.63 -5.34
N GLU A 182 1.90 19.28 -5.95
CA GLU A 182 0.81 19.91 -5.21
C GLU A 182 -0.17 18.87 -4.66
N PHE A 183 -0.67 17.98 -5.52
CA PHE A 183 -1.59 16.92 -5.13
C PHE A 183 -1.03 15.53 -5.45
N GLY A 184 -1.46 14.54 -4.68
CA GLY A 184 -1.12 13.14 -4.90
C GLY A 184 -2.34 12.25 -4.69
N TYR A 185 -2.33 11.10 -5.35
CA TYR A 185 -3.34 10.05 -5.20
C TYR A 185 -2.72 8.70 -5.58
N ASP A 186 -3.04 8.20 -6.77
CA ASP A 186 -2.57 6.93 -7.32
C ASP A 186 -1.38 7.14 -8.27
N PHE A 187 -0.58 6.10 -8.48
CA PHE A 187 0.52 6.11 -9.44
C PHE A 187 0.84 4.72 -9.97
N TRP A 188 1.41 4.67 -11.17
CA TRP A 188 2.07 3.47 -11.68
C TRP A 188 3.29 3.87 -12.53
N TYR A 189 4.26 2.97 -12.62
CA TYR A 189 5.44 3.11 -13.47
C TYR A 189 5.47 2.07 -14.60
N GLN A 190 6.09 2.44 -15.71
CA GLN A 190 6.45 1.57 -16.81
C GLN A 190 7.99 1.52 -16.94
N PRO A 191 8.65 0.48 -16.39
CA PRO A 191 10.11 0.47 -16.26
C PRO A 191 10.85 0.47 -17.60
N TYR A 192 10.29 -0.15 -18.66
CA TYR A 192 10.95 -0.18 -19.97
C TYR A 192 11.02 1.18 -20.69
N HIS A 193 10.14 2.11 -20.30
CA HIS A 193 10.11 3.46 -20.85
C HIS A 193 10.71 4.48 -19.89
N ASN A 194 11.11 4.05 -18.68
CA ASN A 194 11.58 4.93 -17.61
C ASN A 194 10.58 6.07 -17.32
N VAL A 195 9.29 5.73 -17.24
CA VAL A 195 8.20 6.69 -16.96
C VAL A 195 7.43 6.24 -15.73
N MET A 196 7.03 7.21 -14.91
CA MET A 196 6.01 7.08 -13.88
C MET A 196 4.90 8.09 -14.18
N ILE A 197 3.65 7.67 -14.01
CA ILE A 197 2.47 8.52 -14.11
C ILE A 197 1.80 8.52 -12.74
N SER A 198 1.46 9.70 -12.25
CA SER A 198 0.70 9.91 -11.02
C SER A 198 -0.57 10.70 -11.29
N THR A 199 -1.51 10.59 -10.36
CA THR A 199 -2.81 11.25 -10.39
C THR A 199 -3.01 12.09 -9.14
N GLU A 200 -4.07 12.89 -9.13
CA GLU A 200 -4.35 13.88 -8.10
C GLU A 200 -5.74 13.65 -7.50
N TRP A 201 -5.87 13.95 -6.21
CA TRP A 201 -7.14 14.01 -5.50
C TRP A 201 -7.16 15.29 -4.64
N GLY A 202 -7.78 15.27 -3.46
CA GLY A 202 -7.80 16.41 -2.54
C GLY A 202 -6.81 16.28 -1.38
N SER A 203 -6.63 17.37 -0.63
CA SER A 203 -5.85 17.37 0.59
C SER A 203 -6.51 16.54 1.71
N PRO A 204 -5.74 16.00 2.67
CA PRO A 204 -6.31 15.29 3.82
C PRO A 204 -7.33 16.09 4.63
N LYS A 205 -7.15 17.40 4.80
CA LYS A 205 -8.15 18.26 5.44
C LYS A 205 -9.47 18.28 4.68
N ALA A 206 -9.41 18.29 3.35
CA ALA A 206 -10.59 18.32 2.51
C ALA A 206 -11.34 16.98 2.52
N PHE A 207 -10.66 15.83 2.36
CA PHE A 207 -11.37 14.55 2.21
C PHE A 207 -11.72 13.86 3.55
N ARG A 208 -10.98 14.07 4.64
CA ARG A 208 -11.24 13.40 5.93
C ARG A 208 -12.54 13.86 6.61
N SER A 209 -13.04 15.04 6.25
CA SER A 209 -14.32 15.57 6.73
C SER A 209 -15.53 15.12 5.91
N GLY A 210 -15.30 14.32 4.86
CA GLY A 210 -16.31 13.96 3.87
C GLY A 210 -16.38 14.96 2.72
N PHE A 211 -17.03 14.56 1.63
CA PHE A 211 -17.13 15.42 0.45
C PHE A 211 -17.94 16.69 0.75
N ASN A 212 -17.34 17.85 0.46
CA ASN A 212 -17.98 19.16 0.50
C ASN A 212 -17.76 19.86 -0.85
N PRO A 213 -18.82 20.17 -1.62
CA PRO A 213 -18.70 20.86 -2.91
C PRO A 213 -17.96 22.20 -2.85
N ASP A 214 -17.94 22.87 -1.70
CA ASP A 214 -17.27 24.16 -1.57
C ASP A 214 -15.73 24.03 -1.58
N HIS A 215 -15.18 22.88 -1.14
CA HIS A 215 -13.74 22.62 -1.23
C HIS A 215 -13.26 22.58 -2.68
N VAL A 216 -14.10 22.10 -3.62
CA VAL A 216 -13.74 22.03 -5.05
C VAL A 216 -13.68 23.42 -5.69
N LYS A 217 -14.56 24.35 -5.27
CA LYS A 217 -14.61 25.71 -5.82
C LYS A 217 -13.42 26.56 -5.38
N GLN A 218 -12.91 26.29 -4.17
CA GLN A 218 -11.81 27.05 -3.58
C GLN A 218 -10.50 26.83 -4.35
N ASP A 219 -10.28 25.63 -4.89
CA ASP A 219 -9.09 25.29 -5.67
C ASP A 219 -9.16 25.77 -7.14
N CYS A 220 -10.33 26.20 -7.64
CA CYS A 220 -10.50 26.70 -9.02
C CYS A 220 -10.46 28.23 -9.15
N MET A 221 -10.40 28.98 -8.04
CA MET A 221 -10.49 30.45 -8.06
C MET A 221 -9.14 31.18 -8.07
N ASP A 222 -8.02 30.45 -7.96
CA ASP A 222 -6.68 31.04 -8.08
C ASP A 222 -6.17 31.13 -9.53
N ASP A 223 -6.95 30.64 -10.51
CA ASP A 223 -6.61 30.59 -11.95
C ASP A 223 -7.45 31.55 -12.83
N VAL A 224 -8.06 32.61 -12.27
CA VAL A 224 -8.74 33.68 -13.05
C VAL A 224 -8.27 35.08 -12.69
#